data_AF-A0A255PN76-F1
#
_entry.id   AF-A0A255PN76-F1
#
_cell.length_a   1.000
_cell.length_b   1.000
_cell.length_c   1.000
_cell.angle_alpha   90.00
_cell.angle_beta   90.00
_cell.angle_gamma   90.00
#
_symmetry.space_group_name_H-M   'P 1'
#
loop_
_entity.id
_entity.type
_entity.pdbx_description
1 polymer ?
#
loop_
_entity_poly.entity_id
_entity_poly.type
_entity_poly.pdbx_seq_one_letter_code
_entity_poly.pdbx_strand_id
1 'polypeptide(L)'
;MNRTTLSLIAGTTALAAVTAFAAFDSPSASGAAAPEAAAQRPVERTGLLCPAPSMSDIADTAYTSFTPATKGAASGGKAQLRAAAAQSGDEPGGSGKSKGGKGSTRQTDAPVLTPKAPGTPAAGETSGAETPALIGTADGGFAPGWTVQETTEVAAGTGRGLLGVNCTGADTEFWFPGGSTAAGRTDYVHLTNPDDSAAVVDIELYGKDGAIKSPLGENLTVKPHASEPILLSTLTDERLEDLTVHVSVRSGRVGAAVQALDDKAGGDWLAAAADPAGGLVLPGIPKDATDVRLTAFAPGDDDADLKIRLASPAGLITPAGNETLHVKAGMTTTVDLGDVTRGEAGSLVLAPTDQTVPVVAALQVIRGKGDKKEMAFIPATAAVGTRATAADNSVKGTTLALTAPSGTATVKVTASAGSEGGSPVTKTYTLKSGTTQNIDAPSPAGLKGTYALTVEPVSGAPVYASRTLAATEGTVPAFTVQTLPDDHGTVSVPQTEQDLSILQK
;
A
#
# COMPACT_ATOMS: atom_id res chain seq x y z
N MET A 1 -86.32 2.54 27.72
CA MET A 1 -85.26 1.51 27.66
C MET A 1 -84.62 1.42 26.26
N ASN A 2 -84.27 2.55 25.61
CA ASN A 2 -83.76 2.58 24.22
C ASN A 2 -82.70 3.68 23.95
N ARG A 3 -82.09 4.30 24.96
CA ARG A 3 -81.13 5.42 24.76
C ARG A 3 -79.65 5.05 24.97
N THR A 4 -79.36 4.00 25.73
CA THR A 4 -77.99 3.55 26.01
C THR A 4 -77.41 2.62 24.95
N THR A 5 -78.25 1.84 24.25
CA THR A 5 -77.83 0.96 23.14
C THR A 5 -77.49 1.69 21.85
N LEU A 6 -78.15 2.83 21.58
CA LEU A 6 -77.87 3.65 20.39
C LEU A 6 -76.52 4.37 20.45
N SER A 7 -76.06 4.77 21.65
CA SER A 7 -74.75 5.44 21.81
C SER A 7 -73.58 4.46 21.71
N LEU A 8 -73.77 3.22 22.17
CA LEU A 8 -72.76 2.17 22.06
C LEU A 8 -72.58 1.73 20.60
N ILE A 9 -73.70 1.56 19.86
CA ILE A 9 -73.67 1.19 18.44
C ILE A 9 -73.03 2.30 17.61
N ALA A 10 -73.38 3.57 17.84
CA ALA A 10 -72.78 4.72 17.16
C ALA A 10 -71.27 4.87 17.45
N GLY A 11 -70.85 4.59 18.69
CA GLY A 11 -69.43 4.57 19.06
C GLY A 11 -68.66 3.45 18.36
N THR A 12 -69.25 2.24 18.28
CA THR A 12 -68.60 1.11 17.60
C THR A 12 -68.56 1.24 16.08
N THR A 13 -69.56 1.86 15.43
CA THR A 13 -69.52 2.11 13.98
C THR A 13 -68.57 3.25 13.62
N ALA A 14 -68.45 4.28 14.46
CA ALA A 14 -67.43 5.32 14.27
C ALA A 14 -66.02 4.76 14.45
N LEU A 15 -65.79 3.92 15.47
CA LEU A 15 -64.48 3.29 15.69
C LEU A 15 -64.13 2.30 14.56
N ALA A 16 -65.09 1.50 14.09
CA ALA A 16 -64.91 0.59 12.96
C ALA A 16 -64.62 1.34 11.65
N ALA A 17 -65.28 2.47 11.40
CA ALA A 17 -65.03 3.31 10.23
C ALA A 17 -63.65 3.99 10.29
N VAL A 18 -63.20 4.43 11.47
CA VAL A 18 -61.85 5.02 11.66
C VAL A 18 -60.76 3.95 11.53
N THR A 19 -60.97 2.74 12.05
CA THR A 19 -60.02 1.63 11.85
C THR A 19 -60.01 1.10 10.42
N ALA A 20 -61.15 1.13 9.70
CA ALA A 20 -61.20 0.76 8.30
C ALA A 20 -60.54 1.82 7.40
N PHE A 21 -60.69 3.12 7.72
CA PHE A 21 -59.99 4.19 6.99
C PHE A 21 -58.47 4.14 7.24
N ALA A 22 -58.03 3.82 8.46
CA ALA A 22 -56.60 3.64 8.76
C ALA A 22 -56.00 2.36 8.12
N ALA A 23 -56.81 1.34 7.85
CA ALA A 23 -56.38 0.11 7.17
C ALA A 23 -56.35 0.23 5.64
N PHE A 24 -57.20 1.09 5.05
CA PHE A 24 -57.22 1.35 3.60
C PHE A 24 -56.37 2.56 3.18
N ASP A 25 -56.04 3.45 4.10
CA ASP A 25 -55.16 4.60 3.92
C ASP A 25 -54.03 4.52 4.96
N SER A 26 -53.36 3.35 5.00
CA SER A 26 -52.04 3.29 5.62
C SER A 26 -51.21 4.37 4.92
N PRO A 27 -50.66 5.37 5.63
CA PRO A 27 -49.72 6.28 5.00
C PRO A 27 -48.70 5.36 4.37
N SER A 28 -48.61 5.38 3.04
CA SER A 28 -47.54 4.70 2.33
C SER A 28 -46.32 4.97 3.17
N ALA A 29 -45.74 3.91 3.75
CA ALA A 29 -44.48 4.04 4.46
C ALA A 29 -43.64 4.82 3.48
N SER A 30 -43.39 6.09 3.79
CA SER A 30 -42.65 6.98 2.89
C SER A 30 -41.47 6.14 2.53
N GLY A 31 -41.41 5.73 1.26
CA GLY A 31 -40.40 4.82 0.82
C GLY A 31 -39.15 5.60 1.11
N ALA A 32 -38.50 5.29 2.24
CA ALA A 32 -37.18 5.75 2.53
C ALA A 32 -36.44 5.13 1.36
N ALA A 33 -36.21 5.96 0.34
CA ALA A 33 -35.45 5.56 -0.82
C ALA A 33 -34.23 4.89 -0.22
N ALA A 34 -33.93 3.67 -0.66
CA ALA A 34 -32.71 3.01 -0.25
C ALA A 34 -31.60 4.07 -0.34
N PRO A 35 -30.82 4.30 0.72
CA PRO A 35 -29.91 5.43 0.79
C PRO A 35 -29.13 5.48 -0.52
N GLU A 36 -29.32 6.58 -1.25
CA GLU A 36 -28.73 6.72 -2.58
C GLU A 36 -27.22 6.58 -2.41
N ALA A 37 -26.59 5.70 -3.19
CA ALA A 37 -25.18 5.43 -3.07
C ALA A 37 -24.40 6.74 -3.17
N ALA A 38 -23.53 6.99 -2.19
CA ALA A 38 -22.72 8.21 -2.14
C ALA A 38 -21.99 8.43 -3.46
N ALA A 39 -22.03 9.67 -3.96
CA ALA A 39 -21.51 9.98 -5.27
C ALA A 39 -19.98 9.88 -5.25
N GLN A 40 -19.41 9.02 -6.11
CA GLN A 40 -17.97 9.00 -6.33
C GLN A 40 -17.55 10.24 -7.13
N ARG A 41 -16.54 10.94 -6.62
CA ARG A 41 -15.97 12.15 -7.24
C ARG A 41 -14.46 11.98 -7.39
N PRO A 42 -13.87 12.45 -8.50
CA PRO A 42 -12.42 12.46 -8.65
C PRO A 42 -11.76 13.25 -7.53
N VAL A 43 -10.62 12.76 -7.06
CA VAL A 43 -9.84 13.46 -6.03
C VAL A 43 -9.21 14.73 -6.62
N GLU A 44 -9.35 15.85 -5.91
CA GLU A 44 -8.85 17.16 -6.37
C GLU A 44 -7.41 17.46 -5.93
N ARG A 45 -6.89 16.76 -4.92
CA ARG A 45 -5.52 16.90 -4.43
C ARG A 45 -4.98 15.60 -3.87
N THR A 46 -3.77 15.25 -4.27
CA THR A 46 -3.05 14.05 -3.82
C THR A 46 -1.65 14.46 -3.36
N GLY A 47 -1.20 13.92 -2.23
CA GLY A 47 0.17 14.05 -1.74
C GLY A 47 0.80 12.67 -1.63
N LEU A 48 2.03 12.51 -2.13
CA LEU A 48 2.78 11.26 -2.08
C LEU A 48 4.18 11.50 -1.55
N LEU A 49 4.76 10.51 -0.88
CA LEU A 49 6.06 10.59 -0.23
C LEU A 49 6.91 9.42 -0.70
N CYS A 50 8.04 9.75 -1.32
CA CYS A 50 9.05 8.78 -1.72
C CYS A 50 10.18 8.83 -0.67
N PRO A 51 10.60 7.70 -0.09
CA PRO A 51 11.70 7.70 0.86
C PRO A 51 13.02 8.10 0.19
N ALA A 52 14.08 8.30 0.97
CA ALA A 52 15.41 8.44 0.41
C ALA A 52 15.83 7.08 -0.17
N PRO A 53 16.23 7.00 -1.45
CA PRO A 53 16.26 5.72 -2.18
C PRO A 53 17.36 4.76 -1.72
N SER A 54 18.53 5.28 -1.34
CA SER A 54 19.68 4.45 -0.94
C SER A 54 20.73 5.27 -0.22
N MET A 55 21.50 4.61 0.64
CA MET A 55 22.73 5.15 1.24
C MET A 55 24.00 4.75 0.45
N SER A 56 23.85 4.15 -0.74
CA SER A 56 24.96 3.66 -1.55
C SER A 56 25.39 4.66 -2.63
N ASP A 57 26.70 4.89 -2.76
CA ASP A 57 27.30 5.73 -3.81
C ASP A 57 27.12 5.16 -5.23
N ILE A 58 26.79 3.88 -5.33
CA ILE A 58 26.58 3.14 -6.59
C ILE A 58 25.11 2.75 -6.77
N ALA A 59 24.20 3.57 -6.24
CA ALA A 59 22.77 3.45 -6.47
C ALA A 59 22.35 4.30 -7.67
N ASP A 60 21.58 3.71 -8.58
CA ASP A 60 20.89 4.41 -9.67
C ASP A 60 19.38 4.32 -9.44
N THR A 61 18.70 5.47 -9.36
CA THR A 61 17.28 5.56 -9.01
C THR A 61 16.49 6.17 -10.15
N ALA A 62 15.44 5.49 -10.57
CA ALA A 62 14.44 5.98 -11.50
C ALA A 62 13.14 6.34 -10.76
N TYR A 63 12.56 7.48 -11.12
CA TYR A 63 11.25 7.94 -10.72
C TYR A 63 10.32 8.00 -11.92
N THR A 64 9.20 7.27 -11.89
CA THR A 64 8.17 7.39 -12.92
C THR A 64 6.85 7.81 -12.30
N SER A 65 6.34 8.96 -12.75
CA SER A 65 5.07 9.53 -12.32
C SER A 65 4.01 9.36 -13.39
N PHE A 66 2.80 8.99 -12.99
CA PHE A 66 1.67 8.81 -13.89
C PHE A 66 0.35 9.17 -13.20
N THR A 67 -0.55 9.83 -13.94
CA THR A 67 -1.95 10.02 -13.55
C THR A 67 -2.83 9.44 -14.64
N PRO A 68 -3.70 8.45 -14.36
CA PRO A 68 -4.66 7.98 -15.36
C PRO A 68 -5.65 9.09 -15.75
N ALA A 69 -6.03 9.14 -17.03
CA ALA A 69 -7.04 10.08 -17.50
C ALA A 69 -8.41 9.75 -16.87
N THR A 70 -8.90 10.62 -15.97
CA THR A 70 -10.10 10.36 -15.17
C THR A 70 -11.25 11.26 -15.60
N LYS A 71 -12.40 10.64 -15.92
CA LYS A 71 -13.61 11.36 -16.35
C LYS A 71 -14.17 12.20 -15.20
N GLY A 72 -14.47 13.47 -15.48
CA GLY A 72 -15.04 14.40 -14.49
C GLY A 72 -13.99 15.05 -13.58
N ALA A 73 -12.71 14.77 -13.77
CA ALA A 73 -11.63 15.51 -13.11
C ALA A 73 -11.60 16.97 -13.59
N ALA A 74 -11.18 17.88 -12.72
CA ALA A 74 -11.00 19.28 -13.07
C ALA A 74 -10.04 19.47 -14.26
N SER A 75 -10.27 20.49 -15.06
CA SER A 75 -9.32 20.86 -16.13
C SER A 75 -8.14 21.63 -15.56
N GLY A 76 -6.92 21.28 -15.97
CA GLY A 76 -5.69 21.93 -15.51
C GLY A 76 -5.13 21.33 -14.22
N GLY A 77 -4.41 22.14 -13.45
CA GLY A 77 -3.65 21.70 -12.27
C GLY A 77 -2.20 21.35 -12.60
N LYS A 78 -1.48 20.81 -11.62
CA LYS A 78 -0.08 20.37 -11.79
C LYS A 78 0.23 19.18 -10.88
N ALA A 79 1.24 18.41 -11.25
CA ALA A 79 1.91 17.46 -10.37
C ALA A 79 3.40 17.75 -10.34
N GLN A 80 4.05 17.50 -9.20
CA GLN A 80 5.49 17.69 -9.06
C GLN A 80 6.05 16.91 -7.86
N LEU A 81 7.31 16.49 -7.97
CA LEU A 81 8.11 15.94 -6.89
C LEU A 81 9.20 16.94 -6.50
N ARG A 82 9.42 17.16 -5.20
CA ARG A 82 10.48 18.04 -4.68
C ARG A 82 11.29 17.32 -3.61
N ALA A 83 12.56 17.68 -3.48
CA ALA A 83 13.39 17.15 -2.41
C ALA A 83 12.84 17.57 -1.02
N ALA A 84 12.79 16.61 -0.10
CA ALA A 84 12.68 16.87 1.32
C ALA A 84 14.01 17.41 1.85
N ALA A 85 13.96 18.21 2.91
CA ALA A 85 15.14 18.65 3.62
C ALA A 85 15.78 17.47 4.38
N ALA A 86 17.11 17.36 4.33
CA ALA A 86 17.85 16.50 5.24
C ALA A 86 17.97 17.19 6.61
N GLN A 87 17.80 16.44 7.70
CA GLN A 87 18.12 16.96 9.02
C GLN A 87 19.63 16.97 9.22
N SER A 88 20.24 18.15 9.16
CA SER A 88 21.56 18.35 9.75
C SER A 88 21.44 18.17 11.26
N GLY A 89 22.17 17.20 11.82
CA GLY A 89 22.22 16.97 13.26
C GLY A 89 22.60 18.24 14.02
N ASP A 90 21.67 18.74 14.82
CA ASP A 90 21.92 19.83 15.76
C ASP A 90 22.64 19.25 16.99
N GLU A 91 23.98 19.23 17.00
CA GLU A 91 24.72 19.08 18.26
C GLU A 91 24.60 20.39 19.07
N PRO A 92 24.21 20.34 20.36
CA PRO A 92 24.21 21.52 21.20
C PRO A 92 25.64 21.80 21.71
N GLY A 93 26.31 22.77 21.09
CA GLY A 93 27.41 23.51 21.70
C GLY A 93 28.82 23.12 21.27
N GLY A 94 29.35 23.82 20.27
CA GLY A 94 30.77 23.77 19.92
C GLY A 94 31.18 24.90 18.99
N SER A 95 31.66 26.02 19.55
CA SER A 95 32.26 27.10 18.77
C SER A 95 33.60 26.65 18.17
N GLY A 96 33.56 26.04 16.98
CA GLY A 96 34.73 25.63 16.20
C GLY A 96 34.68 26.23 14.80
N LYS A 97 35.43 27.32 14.56
CA LYS A 97 35.65 27.87 13.21
C LYS A 97 36.34 26.82 12.33
N SER A 98 35.63 26.24 11.37
CA SER A 98 36.25 25.51 10.26
C SER A 98 36.23 26.35 8.98
N LYS A 99 37.38 26.38 8.32
CA LYS A 99 37.70 27.22 7.15
C LYS A 99 37.10 26.63 5.87
N GLY A 100 36.67 27.54 5.00
CA GLY A 100 36.02 27.31 3.71
C GLY A 100 36.52 26.13 2.87
N GLY A 101 35.60 25.22 2.59
CA GLY A 101 35.52 24.44 1.35
C GLY A 101 34.24 24.87 0.61
N LYS A 102 34.37 25.35 -0.61
CA LYS A 102 33.24 25.63 -1.51
C LYS A 102 32.66 24.30 -1.98
N GLY A 103 31.58 23.85 -1.35
CA GLY A 103 30.76 22.72 -1.80
C GLY A 103 29.28 23.09 -1.69
N SER A 104 28.66 23.32 -2.84
CA SER A 104 27.22 23.40 -3.15
C SER A 104 26.20 23.27 -2.00
N THR A 105 25.93 24.34 -1.25
CA THR A 105 24.69 24.51 -0.46
C THR A 105 23.75 25.49 -1.15
N ARG A 106 23.25 25.06 -2.31
CA ARG A 106 22.02 25.58 -2.90
C ARG A 106 21.31 24.43 -3.60
N GLN A 107 20.74 23.54 -2.81
CA GLN A 107 19.72 22.61 -3.28
C GLN A 107 18.61 23.49 -3.86
N THR A 108 18.47 23.47 -5.18
CA THR A 108 17.56 24.36 -5.89
C THR A 108 16.12 24.00 -5.54
N ASP A 109 15.27 25.00 -5.25
CA ASP A 109 13.80 24.88 -5.08
C ASP A 109 13.05 24.29 -6.30
N ALA A 110 13.79 23.86 -7.32
CA ALA A 110 13.24 23.30 -8.55
C ALA A 110 12.71 21.88 -8.29
N PRO A 111 11.52 21.53 -8.82
CA PRO A 111 11.05 20.16 -8.81
C PRO A 111 12.00 19.18 -9.49
N VAL A 112 12.16 18.00 -8.90
CA VAL A 112 12.93 16.87 -9.45
C VAL A 112 12.21 16.27 -10.66
N LEU A 113 10.88 16.20 -10.59
CA LEU A 113 10.02 15.69 -11.66
C LEU A 113 8.75 16.52 -11.77
N THR A 114 8.31 16.82 -12.98
CA THR A 114 7.06 17.57 -13.25
C THR A 114 6.35 16.94 -14.45
N PRO A 115 5.32 16.11 -14.23
CA PRO A 115 4.49 15.58 -15.31
C PRO A 115 3.85 16.68 -16.16
N LYS A 116 3.82 16.48 -17.48
CA LYS A 116 3.30 17.48 -18.44
C LYS A 116 1.80 17.37 -18.65
N ALA A 117 1.25 16.16 -18.60
CA ALA A 117 -0.17 15.89 -18.79
C ALA A 117 -0.57 14.55 -18.16
N PRO A 118 -1.82 14.39 -17.67
CA PRO A 118 -2.37 13.10 -17.34
C PRO A 118 -2.40 12.16 -18.56
N GLY A 119 -2.32 10.86 -18.32
CA GLY A 119 -2.37 9.80 -19.33
C GLY A 119 -1.03 9.52 -20.04
N THR A 120 0.02 10.28 -19.74
CA THR A 120 1.39 10.04 -20.22
C THR A 120 2.35 10.02 -19.03
N PRO A 121 3.15 8.96 -18.85
CA PRO A 121 4.14 8.92 -17.78
C PRO A 121 5.22 10.00 -17.96
N ALA A 122 5.74 10.50 -16.85
CA ALA A 122 6.95 11.31 -16.81
C ALA A 122 8.01 10.54 -16.01
N ALA A 123 9.19 10.36 -16.59
CA ALA A 123 10.31 9.67 -15.97
C ALA A 123 11.45 10.66 -15.66
N GLY A 124 12.20 10.37 -14.60
CA GLY A 124 13.42 11.08 -14.22
C GLY A 124 14.36 10.14 -13.47
N GLU A 125 15.65 10.46 -13.46
CA GLU A 125 16.69 9.61 -12.87
C GLU A 125 17.63 10.44 -11.98
N THR A 126 18.19 9.81 -10.96
CA THR A 126 19.21 10.34 -10.05
C THR A 126 20.11 9.21 -9.59
N SER A 127 21.27 9.53 -9.02
CA SER A 127 22.21 8.52 -8.55
C SER A 127 23.00 8.97 -7.31
N GLY A 128 23.51 7.98 -6.59
CA GLY A 128 24.35 8.14 -5.40
C GLY A 128 23.59 8.31 -4.08
N ALA A 129 24.35 8.21 -2.99
CA ALA A 129 23.86 8.13 -1.61
C ALA A 129 23.20 9.42 -1.09
N GLU A 130 23.49 10.56 -1.72
CA GLU A 130 23.02 11.88 -1.30
C GLU A 130 21.66 12.25 -1.89
N THR A 131 20.98 11.30 -2.56
CA THR A 131 19.64 11.52 -3.09
C THR A 131 18.64 11.63 -1.92
N PRO A 132 17.94 12.76 -1.77
CA PRO A 132 17.00 12.95 -0.67
C PRO A 132 15.68 12.21 -0.94
N ALA A 133 14.89 12.02 0.13
CA ALA A 133 13.48 11.69 0.01
C ALA A 133 12.73 12.77 -0.81
N LEU A 134 11.63 12.41 -1.46
CA LEU A 134 10.82 13.34 -2.26
C LEU A 134 9.41 13.52 -1.69
N ILE A 135 8.96 14.78 -1.65
CA ILE A 135 7.60 15.18 -1.31
C ILE A 135 6.87 15.57 -2.60
N GLY A 136 5.80 14.85 -2.88
CA GLY A 136 4.97 14.98 -4.06
C GLY A 136 3.65 15.69 -3.79
N THR A 137 3.24 16.55 -4.72
CA THR A 137 1.91 17.17 -4.71
C THR A 137 1.30 17.13 -6.10
N ALA A 138 0.04 16.73 -6.22
CA ALA A 138 -0.77 16.85 -7.41
C ALA A 138 -2.11 17.51 -7.12
N ASP A 139 -2.59 18.35 -8.03
CA ASP A 139 -3.88 19.04 -7.96
C ASP A 139 -4.64 19.01 -9.30
N GLY A 140 -5.95 19.21 -9.22
CA GLY A 140 -6.83 19.25 -10.39
C GLY A 140 -6.79 17.96 -11.20
N GLY A 141 -6.63 18.07 -12.51
CA GLY A 141 -6.61 16.92 -13.42
C GLY A 141 -5.45 15.94 -13.20
N PHE A 142 -4.42 16.31 -12.43
CA PHE A 142 -3.29 15.45 -12.11
C PHE A 142 -3.47 14.64 -10.83
N ALA A 143 -4.43 14.97 -9.97
CA ALA A 143 -4.59 14.33 -8.66
C ALA A 143 -5.24 12.93 -8.70
N PRO A 144 -6.29 12.66 -9.52
CA PRO A 144 -7.01 11.39 -9.49
C PRO A 144 -6.16 10.16 -9.83
N GLY A 145 -5.74 9.41 -8.80
CA GLY A 145 -4.96 8.20 -8.93
C GLY A 145 -3.55 8.49 -9.38
N TRP A 146 -3.03 9.66 -9.00
CA TRP A 146 -1.63 9.98 -9.19
C TRP A 146 -0.77 8.93 -8.51
N THR A 147 0.16 8.34 -9.25
CA THR A 147 1.05 7.30 -8.77
C THR A 147 2.48 7.70 -9.11
N VAL A 148 3.39 7.49 -8.18
CA VAL A 148 4.83 7.65 -8.38
C VAL A 148 5.50 6.36 -7.97
N GLN A 149 6.23 5.77 -8.90
CA GLN A 149 7.12 4.65 -8.67
C GLN A 149 8.53 5.18 -8.43
N GLU A 150 9.19 4.67 -7.39
CA GLU A 150 10.63 4.77 -7.18
C GLU A 150 11.24 3.37 -7.33
N THR A 151 12.20 3.24 -8.25
CA THR A 151 12.95 2.01 -8.49
C THR A 151 14.43 2.31 -8.35
N THR A 152 15.13 1.64 -7.44
CA THR A 152 16.56 1.84 -7.20
C THR A 152 17.35 0.56 -7.45
N GLU A 153 18.35 0.62 -8.31
CA GLU A 153 19.30 -0.46 -8.54
C GLU A 153 20.58 -0.21 -7.74
N VAL A 154 21.01 -1.20 -6.95
CA VAL A 154 22.27 -1.16 -6.20
C VAL A 154 23.17 -2.29 -6.71
N ALA A 155 24.24 -1.93 -7.42
CA ALA A 155 25.04 -2.90 -8.16
C ALA A 155 25.87 -3.87 -7.28
N ALA A 156 26.27 -3.46 -6.07
CA ALA A 156 27.10 -4.26 -5.17
C ALA A 156 26.98 -3.82 -3.70
N GLY A 157 27.46 -4.68 -2.79
CA GLY A 157 27.48 -4.42 -1.34
C GLY A 157 26.25 -4.94 -0.62
N THR A 158 26.09 -4.51 0.63
CA THR A 158 24.91 -4.79 1.44
C THR A 158 23.68 -4.21 0.77
N GLY A 159 22.61 -5.01 0.65
CA GLY A 159 21.40 -4.51 0.00
C GLY A 159 21.48 -4.38 -1.52
N ARG A 160 22.48 -4.98 -2.18
CA ARG A 160 22.52 -5.09 -3.65
C ARG A 160 21.19 -5.64 -4.17
N GLY A 161 20.76 -5.21 -5.35
CA GLY A 161 19.51 -5.68 -5.94
C GLY A 161 18.69 -4.56 -6.56
N LEU A 162 17.39 -4.82 -6.72
CA LEU A 162 16.42 -3.90 -7.31
C LEU A 162 15.37 -3.61 -6.25
N LEU A 163 15.44 -2.43 -5.66
CA LEU A 163 14.55 -1.99 -4.59
C LEU A 163 13.41 -1.20 -5.22
N GLY A 164 12.16 -1.63 -5.01
CA GLY A 164 11.00 -0.94 -5.59
C GLY A 164 9.98 -0.50 -4.55
N VAL A 165 9.60 0.77 -4.57
CA VAL A 165 8.53 1.29 -3.72
C VAL A 165 7.56 2.18 -4.50
N ASN A 166 6.26 1.99 -4.26
CA ASN A 166 5.25 2.97 -4.64
C ASN A 166 5.27 4.07 -3.58
N CYS A 167 5.50 5.33 -3.97
CA CYS A 167 5.43 6.43 -3.03
C CYS A 167 4.02 6.53 -2.45
N THR A 168 3.90 6.65 -1.11
CA THR A 168 2.63 6.51 -0.40
C THR A 168 2.11 7.85 0.12
N GLY A 169 0.81 7.92 0.40
CA GLY A 169 0.23 9.04 1.13
C GLY A 169 0.72 9.08 2.58
N ALA A 170 0.65 10.26 3.19
CA ALA A 170 0.93 10.39 4.62
C ALA A 170 -0.24 9.91 5.47
N ASP A 171 0.08 9.17 6.52
CA ASP A 171 -0.87 8.58 7.47
C ASP A 171 -0.34 8.69 8.90
N THR A 172 -1.03 8.03 9.83
CA THR A 172 -0.82 8.08 11.27
C THR A 172 -0.48 6.73 11.88
N GLU A 173 -0.63 5.63 11.14
CA GLU A 173 -0.37 4.28 11.63
C GLU A 173 0.20 3.40 10.50
N PHE A 174 1.24 2.62 10.80
CA PHE A 174 1.85 1.72 9.82
C PHE A 174 2.36 0.45 10.48
N TRP A 175 2.09 -0.69 9.82
CA TRP A 175 2.53 -2.01 10.26
C TRP A 175 3.51 -2.62 9.26
N PHE A 176 4.69 -3.05 9.73
CA PHE A 176 5.72 -3.70 8.92
C PHE A 176 6.14 -5.05 9.54
N PRO A 177 5.36 -6.11 9.33
CA PRO A 177 5.79 -7.47 9.66
C PRO A 177 6.98 -7.87 8.77
N GLY A 178 8.08 -8.37 9.32
CA GLY A 178 9.26 -8.80 8.55
C GLY A 178 10.46 -7.85 8.58
N GLY A 179 10.41 -6.83 9.43
CA GLY A 179 11.62 -6.09 9.83
C GLY A 179 12.59 -6.97 10.61
N SER A 180 13.83 -6.52 10.77
CA SER A 180 14.89 -7.29 11.42
C SER A 180 15.90 -6.40 12.16
N THR A 181 16.46 -6.94 13.24
CA THR A 181 17.63 -6.37 13.95
C THR A 181 18.80 -7.35 13.97
N ALA A 182 18.75 -8.43 13.19
CA ALA A 182 19.81 -9.43 13.11
C ALA A 182 21.12 -8.85 12.56
N ALA A 183 22.26 -9.48 12.89
CA ALA A 183 23.58 -8.94 12.53
C ALA A 183 23.85 -8.88 11.01
N GLY A 184 23.17 -9.71 10.21
CA GLY A 184 23.25 -9.68 8.74
C GLY A 184 22.28 -8.70 8.07
N ARG A 185 21.44 -8.02 8.86
CA ARG A 185 20.37 -7.12 8.42
C ARG A 185 20.64 -5.69 8.87
N THR A 186 20.45 -4.75 7.95
CA THR A 186 20.57 -3.30 8.21
C THR A 186 19.27 -2.63 7.77
N ASP A 187 18.25 -2.75 8.61
CA ASP A 187 16.90 -2.27 8.28
C ASP A 187 16.67 -0.84 8.80
N TYR A 188 16.19 0.05 7.93
CA TYR A 188 15.85 1.43 8.27
C TYR A 188 14.35 1.67 8.13
N VAL A 189 13.73 2.31 9.13
CA VAL A 189 12.41 2.93 8.96
C VAL A 189 12.63 4.35 8.45
N HIS A 190 12.15 4.64 7.24
CA HIS A 190 12.19 5.99 6.68
C HIS A 190 10.90 6.72 7.00
N LEU A 191 10.99 7.83 7.75
CA LEU A 191 9.85 8.67 8.11
C LEU A 191 9.94 10.00 7.35
N THR A 192 8.95 10.33 6.54
CA THR A 192 8.92 11.59 5.77
C THR A 192 7.73 12.45 6.18
N ASN A 193 7.96 13.67 6.65
CA ASN A 193 6.90 14.59 7.05
C ASN A 193 6.60 15.59 5.91
N PRO A 194 5.39 15.55 5.31
CA PRO A 194 5.01 16.46 4.23
C PRO A 194 4.49 17.82 4.73
N ASP A 195 4.24 17.96 6.03
CA ASP A 195 3.48 19.07 6.60
C ASP A 195 4.41 20.20 7.05
N ASP A 196 3.85 21.41 7.18
CA ASP A 196 4.57 22.63 7.64
C ASP A 196 4.87 22.62 9.16
N SER A 197 4.33 21.63 9.89
CA SER A 197 4.53 21.44 11.32
C SER A 197 5.27 20.13 11.60
N ALA A 198 6.05 20.10 12.68
CA ALA A 198 6.74 18.88 13.09
C ALA A 198 5.74 17.76 13.44
N ALA A 199 6.08 16.53 13.08
CA ALA A 199 5.35 15.34 13.48
C ALA A 199 6.06 14.67 14.67
N VAL A 200 5.29 14.02 15.54
CA VAL A 200 5.81 13.23 16.66
C VAL A 200 5.39 11.79 16.46
N VAL A 201 6.36 10.87 16.42
CA VAL A 201 6.19 9.49 16.00
C VAL A 201 6.78 8.56 17.08
N ASP A 202 6.11 7.44 17.33
CA ASP A 202 6.66 6.31 18.08
C ASP A 202 6.91 5.13 17.15
N ILE A 203 8.01 4.42 17.38
CA ILE A 203 8.37 3.16 16.72
C ILE A 203 8.43 2.07 17.79
N GLU A 204 7.43 1.18 17.75
CA GLU A 204 7.33 0.02 18.63
C GLU A 204 7.79 -1.24 17.87
N LEU A 205 8.48 -2.12 18.58
CA LEU A 205 9.00 -3.37 18.03
C LEU A 205 8.38 -4.55 18.76
N TYR A 206 7.93 -5.55 18.00
CA TYR A 206 7.38 -6.79 18.55
C TYR A 206 8.14 -8.00 18.01
N GLY A 207 8.57 -8.86 18.92
CA GLY A 207 9.23 -10.13 18.62
C GLY A 207 8.35 -11.32 18.97
N LYS A 208 8.93 -12.51 18.86
CA LYS A 208 8.26 -13.78 19.21
C LYS A 208 7.82 -13.89 20.68
N ASP A 209 8.47 -13.12 21.56
CA ASP A 209 8.19 -13.12 23.01
C ASP A 209 7.32 -11.91 23.44
N GLY A 210 6.87 -11.10 22.47
CA GLY A 210 6.02 -9.93 22.70
C GLY A 210 6.71 -8.61 22.39
N ALA A 211 6.22 -7.52 23.01
CA ALA A 211 6.78 -6.18 22.86
C ALA A 211 8.24 -6.13 23.34
N ILE A 212 9.10 -5.51 22.51
CA ILE A 212 10.52 -5.30 22.77
C ILE A 212 10.68 -3.87 23.27
N LYS A 213 11.53 -3.70 24.28
CA LYS A 213 11.80 -2.39 24.85
C LYS A 213 12.62 -1.53 23.87
N SER A 214 12.03 -0.46 23.36
CA SER A 214 12.66 0.48 22.41
C SER A 214 12.56 1.95 22.86
N PRO A 215 13.27 2.38 23.92
CA PRO A 215 13.09 3.71 24.49
C PRO A 215 13.55 4.84 23.55
N LEU A 216 14.47 4.53 22.62
CA LEU A 216 14.90 5.46 21.57
C LEU A 216 13.89 5.56 20.41
N GLY A 217 12.89 4.69 20.38
CA GLY A 217 11.81 4.71 19.40
C GLY A 217 10.65 5.62 19.79
N GLU A 218 10.61 6.16 21.01
CA GLU A 218 9.48 6.97 21.51
C GLU A 218 9.71 8.48 21.28
N ASN A 219 8.64 9.22 20.99
CA ASN A 219 8.61 10.67 20.83
C ASN A 219 9.62 11.23 19.82
N LEU A 220 9.85 10.48 18.74
CA LEU A 220 10.71 10.89 17.63
C LEU A 220 10.10 12.10 16.92
N THR A 221 10.85 13.19 16.83
CA THR A 221 10.41 14.40 16.14
C THR A 221 10.88 14.37 14.69
N VAL A 222 9.95 14.42 13.75
CA VAL A 222 10.25 14.57 12.31
C VAL A 222 9.98 16.01 11.91
N LYS A 223 11.04 16.75 11.55
CA LYS A 223 10.96 18.18 11.19
C LYS A 223 10.02 18.40 9.98
N PRO A 224 9.41 19.60 9.85
CA PRO A 224 8.62 19.95 8.67
C PRO A 224 9.39 19.72 7.37
N HIS A 225 8.73 19.15 6.36
CA HIS A 225 9.32 18.87 5.04
C HIS A 225 10.63 18.07 5.07
N ALA A 226 10.87 17.29 6.11
CA ALA A 226 12.10 16.53 6.30
C ALA A 226 11.85 15.01 6.27
N SER A 227 12.93 14.25 6.06
CA SER A 227 12.93 12.79 6.11
C SER A 227 14.01 12.28 7.06
N GLU A 228 13.66 11.27 7.86
CA GLU A 228 14.51 10.67 8.89
C GLU A 228 14.60 9.15 8.67
N PRO A 229 15.77 8.61 8.30
CA PRO A 229 16.02 7.18 8.32
C PRO A 229 16.45 6.74 9.73
N ILE A 230 15.67 5.87 10.37
CA ILE A 230 15.95 5.32 11.70
C ILE A 230 16.40 3.86 11.58
N LEU A 231 17.64 3.56 11.98
CA LEU A 231 18.18 2.20 11.96
C LEU A 231 17.56 1.36 13.10
N LEU A 232 16.83 0.29 12.76
CA LEU A 232 16.09 -0.52 13.73
C LEU A 232 16.99 -1.13 14.82
N SER A 233 18.19 -1.56 14.47
CA SER A 233 19.15 -2.16 15.42
C SER A 233 19.73 -1.16 16.43
N THR A 234 19.44 0.13 16.30
CA THR A 234 19.77 1.15 17.31
C THR A 234 18.67 1.33 18.35
N LEU A 235 17.45 0.85 18.08
CA LEU A 235 16.30 1.01 18.97
C LEU A 235 16.29 -0.03 20.09
N THR A 236 17.00 -1.15 19.93
CA THR A 236 17.07 -2.25 20.89
C THR A 236 18.42 -2.97 20.82
N ASP A 237 18.84 -3.57 21.94
CA ASP A 237 20.02 -4.44 21.99
C ASP A 237 19.72 -5.87 21.50
N GLU A 238 18.44 -6.24 21.37
CA GLU A 238 18.01 -7.56 20.91
C GLU A 238 18.26 -7.74 19.40
N ARG A 239 18.82 -8.89 19.03
CA ARG A 239 19.13 -9.26 17.64
C ARG A 239 18.17 -10.33 17.17
N LEU A 240 17.16 -9.92 16.41
CA LEU A 240 16.06 -10.77 15.99
C LEU A 240 16.04 -10.83 14.47
N GLU A 241 15.97 -12.06 13.94
CA GLU A 241 15.85 -12.30 12.50
C GLU A 241 14.56 -11.71 11.94
N ASP A 242 13.47 -11.86 12.69
CA ASP A 242 12.13 -11.44 12.30
C ASP A 242 11.45 -10.71 13.46
N LEU A 243 10.92 -9.52 13.18
CA LEU A 243 10.08 -8.74 14.08
C LEU A 243 8.95 -8.03 13.31
N THR A 244 7.99 -7.50 14.05
CA THR A 244 6.99 -6.57 13.51
C THR A 244 7.31 -5.18 14.02
N VAL A 245 7.42 -4.22 13.10
CA VAL A 245 7.53 -2.79 13.43
C VAL A 245 6.14 -2.17 13.37
N HIS A 246 5.80 -1.39 14.38
CA HIS A 246 4.61 -0.54 14.41
C HIS A 246 5.04 0.92 14.52
N VAL A 247 4.60 1.74 13.58
CA VAL A 247 4.85 3.18 13.60
C VAL A 247 3.53 3.87 13.89
N SER A 248 3.47 4.62 15.00
CA SER A 248 2.28 5.39 15.37
C SER A 248 2.60 6.88 15.49
N VAL A 249 1.74 7.73 14.95
CA VAL A 249 1.95 9.19 14.93
C VAL A 249 1.07 9.83 15.99
N ARG A 250 1.70 10.45 16.99
CA ARG A 250 1.01 11.16 18.08
C ARG A 250 0.45 12.51 17.65
N SER A 251 1.13 13.17 16.71
CA SER A 251 0.77 14.48 16.18
C SER A 251 1.34 14.66 14.78
N GLY A 252 0.57 15.25 13.87
CA GLY A 252 0.91 15.37 12.46
C GLY A 252 0.63 14.07 11.70
N ARG A 253 1.28 13.89 10.55
CA ARG A 253 1.24 12.69 9.71
C ARG A 253 2.60 12.50 9.04
N VAL A 254 2.95 11.28 8.69
CA VAL A 254 4.19 10.97 7.96
C VAL A 254 3.93 9.93 6.88
N GLY A 255 4.80 9.82 5.90
CA GLY A 255 4.95 8.61 5.09
C GLY A 255 5.98 7.71 5.74
N ALA A 256 5.75 6.40 5.73
CA ALA A 256 6.66 5.42 6.30
C ALA A 256 6.90 4.23 5.36
N ALA A 257 8.15 3.77 5.27
CA ALA A 257 8.56 2.54 4.59
C ALA A 257 9.80 1.95 5.28
N VAL A 258 9.95 0.63 5.25
CA VAL A 258 11.16 -0.04 5.77
C VAL A 258 12.08 -0.38 4.60
N GLN A 259 13.31 0.13 4.62
CA GLN A 259 14.38 -0.33 3.74
C GLN A 259 15.05 -1.53 4.38
N ALA A 260 14.91 -2.72 3.81
CA ALA A 260 15.52 -3.94 4.34
C ALA A 260 16.76 -4.30 3.53
N LEU A 261 17.93 -4.35 4.18
CA LEU A 261 19.21 -4.59 3.52
C LEU A 261 19.90 -5.80 4.16
N ASP A 262 20.12 -6.85 3.38
CA ASP A 262 20.76 -8.10 3.79
C ASP A 262 22.15 -8.26 3.16
N ASP A 263 23.10 -8.81 3.93
CA ASP A 263 24.48 -9.01 3.48
C ASP A 263 24.63 -10.08 2.38
N LYS A 264 23.67 -11.01 2.26
CA LYS A 264 23.72 -12.18 1.37
C LYS A 264 22.54 -12.29 0.43
N ALA A 265 21.37 -11.82 0.84
CA ALA A 265 20.13 -11.94 0.09
C ALA A 265 19.70 -10.65 -0.60
N GLY A 266 20.51 -9.59 -0.56
CA GLY A 266 20.25 -8.36 -1.31
C GLY A 266 19.39 -7.37 -0.53
N GLY A 267 18.61 -6.53 -1.19
CA GLY A 267 17.78 -5.51 -0.55
C GLY A 267 16.48 -5.24 -1.30
N ASP A 268 15.42 -4.89 -0.56
CA ASP A 268 14.15 -4.39 -1.11
C ASP A 268 13.45 -3.49 -0.09
N TRP A 269 12.41 -2.79 -0.54
CA TRP A 269 11.50 -2.06 0.32
C TRP A 269 10.40 -2.97 0.88
N LEU A 270 10.19 -2.90 2.18
CA LEU A 270 8.99 -3.40 2.85
C LEU A 270 8.02 -2.24 3.02
N ALA A 271 7.02 -2.18 2.14
CA ALA A 271 5.89 -1.26 2.27
C ALA A 271 4.98 -1.67 3.45
N ALA A 272 4.22 -0.70 3.96
CA ALA A 272 3.28 -0.96 5.04
C ALA A 272 2.23 -2.00 4.63
N ALA A 273 1.92 -2.92 5.54
CA ALA A 273 0.77 -3.78 5.39
C ALA A 273 -0.52 -2.95 5.44
N ALA A 274 -1.55 -3.44 4.75
CA ALA A 274 -2.91 -2.92 4.91
C ALA A 274 -3.38 -3.06 6.36
N ASP A 275 -4.39 -2.26 6.72
CA ASP A 275 -4.98 -2.22 8.05
C ASP A 275 -5.28 -3.63 8.60
N PRO A 276 -5.10 -3.86 9.91
CA PRO A 276 -5.39 -5.13 10.54
C PRO A 276 -6.77 -5.67 10.16
N ALA A 277 -6.80 -6.88 9.60
CA ALA A 277 -8.03 -7.51 9.12
C ALA A 277 -8.04 -9.01 9.44
N GLY A 278 -9.22 -9.61 9.52
CA GLY A 278 -9.35 -11.03 9.84
C GLY A 278 -9.02 -11.99 8.70
N GLY A 279 -8.98 -11.48 7.45
CA GLY A 279 -8.54 -12.23 6.28
C GLY A 279 -7.59 -11.38 5.46
N LEU A 280 -6.49 -11.98 4.99
CA LEU A 280 -5.39 -11.27 4.35
C LEU A 280 -5.03 -11.93 3.01
N VAL A 281 -4.56 -11.12 2.07
CA VAL A 281 -4.04 -11.58 0.78
C VAL A 281 -2.68 -10.94 0.54
N LEU A 282 -1.69 -11.78 0.23
CA LEU A 282 -0.31 -11.40 -0.04
C LEU A 282 0.00 -11.80 -1.50
N PRO A 283 -0.27 -10.93 -2.48
CA PRO A 283 -0.34 -11.33 -3.88
C PRO A 283 1.00 -11.39 -4.61
N GLY A 284 1.15 -12.38 -5.50
CA GLY A 284 2.21 -12.41 -6.52
C GLY A 284 3.57 -12.92 -6.06
N ILE A 285 3.58 -14.03 -5.33
CA ILE A 285 4.79 -14.84 -5.09
C ILE A 285 5.30 -15.36 -6.45
N PRO A 286 6.53 -15.00 -6.87
CA PRO A 286 7.11 -15.46 -8.12
C PRO A 286 7.25 -16.98 -8.17
N LYS A 287 7.07 -17.55 -9.37
CA LYS A 287 7.12 -19.01 -9.61
C LYS A 287 8.45 -19.68 -9.25
N ASP A 288 9.53 -18.91 -9.22
CA ASP A 288 10.90 -19.34 -8.95
C ASP A 288 11.37 -18.88 -7.56
N ALA A 289 10.44 -18.53 -6.66
CA ALA A 289 10.71 -18.38 -5.25
C ALA A 289 11.30 -19.70 -4.71
N THR A 290 12.47 -19.60 -4.09
CA THR A 290 13.17 -20.74 -3.50
C THR A 290 12.90 -20.88 -2.02
N ASP A 291 12.49 -19.79 -1.38
CA ASP A 291 12.16 -19.71 0.02
C ASP A 291 11.14 -18.58 0.24
N VAL A 292 10.14 -18.82 1.09
CA VAL A 292 9.09 -17.86 1.41
C VAL A 292 8.83 -17.94 2.90
N ARG A 293 9.08 -16.83 3.60
CA ARG A 293 8.81 -16.70 5.03
C ARG A 293 7.63 -15.78 5.26
N LEU A 294 6.65 -16.25 6.01
CA LEU A 294 5.50 -15.46 6.46
C LEU A 294 5.77 -14.92 7.85
N THR A 295 5.58 -13.62 8.05
CA THR A 295 5.59 -12.95 9.37
C THR A 295 4.22 -12.33 9.61
N ALA A 296 3.61 -12.62 10.75
CA ALA A 296 2.27 -12.17 11.11
C ALA A 296 2.20 -11.69 12.57
N PHE A 297 1.27 -10.77 12.83
CA PHE A 297 1.08 -10.17 14.15
C PHE A 297 -0.39 -9.80 14.38
N ALA A 298 -0.90 -10.07 15.57
CA ALA A 298 -2.25 -9.71 16.01
C ALA A 298 -2.16 -8.52 17.00
N PRO A 299 -2.55 -7.29 16.58
CA PRO A 299 -2.45 -6.11 17.44
C PRO A 299 -3.49 -6.03 18.55
N GLY A 300 -4.55 -6.84 18.49
CA GLY A 300 -5.57 -6.91 19.53
C GLY A 300 -5.17 -7.80 20.72
N ASP A 301 -6.13 -8.02 21.62
CA ASP A 301 -5.95 -8.83 22.84
C ASP A 301 -6.28 -10.33 22.66
N ASP A 302 -6.83 -10.71 21.50
CA ASP A 302 -7.25 -12.07 21.19
C ASP A 302 -6.24 -12.79 20.28
N ASP A 303 -6.05 -14.09 20.51
CA ASP A 303 -5.27 -14.95 19.63
C ASP A 303 -6.03 -15.21 18.31
N ALA A 304 -5.31 -15.26 17.19
CA ALA A 304 -5.87 -15.53 15.87
C ALA A 304 -5.45 -16.89 15.33
N ASP A 305 -6.43 -17.70 14.91
CA ASP A 305 -6.19 -18.94 14.17
C ASP A 305 -6.55 -18.76 12.70
N LEU A 306 -5.57 -18.93 11.81
CA LEU A 306 -5.69 -18.68 10.39
C LEU A 306 -5.40 -19.95 9.59
N LYS A 307 -6.19 -20.21 8.55
CA LYS A 307 -5.86 -21.18 7.49
C LYS A 307 -4.91 -20.51 6.51
N ILE A 308 -3.83 -21.21 6.17
CA ILE A 308 -2.91 -20.77 5.12
C ILE A 308 -3.29 -21.48 3.82
N ARG A 309 -3.52 -20.72 2.76
CA ARG A 309 -3.82 -21.24 1.41
C ARG A 309 -2.96 -20.54 0.37
N LEU A 310 -2.51 -21.27 -0.64
CA LEU A 310 -1.87 -20.72 -1.83
C LEU A 310 -2.89 -20.70 -2.97
N ALA A 311 -3.27 -19.51 -3.45
CA ALA A 311 -4.03 -19.37 -4.68
C ALA A 311 -3.07 -19.51 -5.88
N SER A 312 -3.12 -20.65 -6.56
CA SER A 312 -2.35 -20.92 -7.79
C SER A 312 -3.20 -20.69 -9.05
N PRO A 313 -2.66 -20.84 -10.27
CA PRO A 313 -3.46 -20.79 -11.49
C PRO A 313 -4.53 -21.88 -11.57
N ALA A 314 -4.33 -22.99 -10.86
CA ALA A 314 -5.24 -24.14 -10.81
C ALA A 314 -6.31 -24.03 -9.71
N GLY A 315 -6.07 -23.23 -8.66
CA GLY A 315 -7.01 -23.03 -7.55
C GLY A 315 -6.30 -22.88 -6.20
N LEU A 316 -7.09 -22.90 -5.12
CA LEU A 316 -6.57 -22.82 -3.75
C LEU A 316 -5.98 -24.15 -3.30
N ILE A 317 -4.69 -24.17 -3.02
CA ILE A 317 -3.94 -25.31 -2.49
C ILE A 317 -3.62 -25.06 -1.01
N THR A 318 -3.45 -26.12 -0.23
CA THR A 318 -2.96 -26.02 1.15
C THR A 318 -1.47 -26.37 1.17
N PRO A 319 -0.58 -25.47 1.62
CA PRO A 319 0.84 -25.79 1.80
C PRO A 319 1.03 -26.94 2.79
N ALA A 320 1.78 -27.97 2.40
CA ALA A 320 2.00 -29.14 3.24
C ALA A 320 2.81 -28.80 4.49
N GLY A 321 2.32 -29.21 5.67
CA GLY A 321 2.97 -28.95 6.96
C GLY A 321 2.77 -27.52 7.48
N ASN A 322 2.05 -26.68 6.74
CA ASN A 322 1.76 -25.29 7.06
C ASN A 322 0.28 -25.00 6.76
N GLU A 323 -0.62 -25.87 7.23
CA GLU A 323 -2.07 -25.78 6.96
C GLU A 323 -2.73 -24.63 7.75
N THR A 324 -2.25 -24.40 8.97
CA THR A 324 -2.79 -23.43 9.93
C THR A 324 -1.67 -22.62 10.56
N LEU A 325 -1.98 -21.38 10.91
CA LEU A 325 -1.13 -20.43 11.61
C LEU A 325 -1.86 -19.98 12.88
N HIS A 326 -1.21 -20.15 14.02
CA HIS A 326 -1.66 -19.60 15.29
C HIS A 326 -0.84 -18.34 15.62
N VAL A 327 -1.50 -17.18 15.65
CA VAL A 327 -0.89 -15.89 15.97
C VAL A 327 -1.34 -15.49 17.36
N LYS A 328 -0.40 -15.44 18.29
CA LYS A 328 -0.68 -15.02 19.65
C LYS A 328 -0.79 -13.49 19.74
N ALA A 329 -1.78 -12.99 20.47
CA ALA A 329 -1.97 -11.57 20.71
C ALA A 329 -0.67 -10.89 21.18
N GLY A 330 -0.29 -9.79 20.53
CA GLY A 330 0.90 -9.01 20.89
C GLY A 330 2.23 -9.70 20.64
N MET A 331 2.29 -10.85 19.95
CA MET A 331 3.52 -11.57 19.61
C MET A 331 3.67 -11.74 18.10
N THR A 332 4.89 -11.61 17.59
CA THR A 332 5.19 -11.87 16.19
C THR A 332 5.36 -13.36 15.94
N THR A 333 4.55 -13.92 15.05
CA THR A 333 4.64 -15.31 14.62
C THR A 333 5.25 -15.40 13.22
N THR A 334 6.20 -16.32 13.05
CA THR A 334 6.89 -16.56 11.77
C THR A 334 6.72 -17.99 11.31
N VAL A 335 6.51 -18.21 10.01
CA VAL A 335 6.41 -19.54 9.40
C VAL A 335 7.26 -19.60 8.14
N ASP A 336 8.11 -20.63 8.04
CA ASP A 336 8.86 -20.95 6.83
C ASP A 336 8.01 -21.85 5.92
N LEU A 337 7.66 -21.35 4.74
CA LEU A 337 6.87 -22.04 3.72
C LEU A 337 7.77 -22.69 2.64
N GLY A 338 9.08 -22.41 2.63
CA GLY A 338 10.03 -22.86 1.63
C GLY A 338 9.64 -22.50 0.19
N ASP A 339 9.99 -23.37 -0.77
CA ASP A 339 9.48 -23.31 -2.15
C ASP A 339 7.99 -23.74 -2.19
N VAL A 340 7.13 -22.85 -1.72
CA VAL A 340 5.68 -23.05 -1.67
C VAL A 340 5.05 -23.03 -3.07
N THR A 341 5.67 -22.30 -4.01
CA THR A 341 5.18 -22.12 -5.39
C THR A 341 5.40 -23.34 -6.28
N ARG A 342 6.42 -24.15 -6.02
CA ARG A 342 6.74 -25.38 -6.79
C ARG A 342 6.79 -25.17 -8.31
N GLY A 343 7.25 -24.00 -8.76
CA GLY A 343 7.34 -23.66 -10.18
C GLY A 343 6.11 -22.96 -10.77
N GLU A 344 5.04 -22.72 -9.99
CA GLU A 344 3.85 -21.97 -10.39
C GLU A 344 3.66 -20.74 -9.51
N ALA A 345 3.58 -19.55 -10.11
CA ALA A 345 3.36 -18.31 -9.37
C ALA A 345 2.00 -18.35 -8.67
N GLY A 346 1.92 -17.74 -7.49
CA GLY A 346 0.71 -17.77 -6.69
C GLY A 346 0.62 -16.61 -5.71
N SER A 347 -0.41 -16.64 -4.87
CA SER A 347 -0.64 -15.64 -3.83
C SER A 347 -1.02 -16.33 -2.54
N LEU A 348 -0.52 -15.85 -1.41
CA LEU A 348 -0.92 -16.40 -0.12
C LEU A 348 -2.25 -15.77 0.31
N VAL A 349 -3.17 -16.60 0.79
CA VAL A 349 -4.46 -16.21 1.33
C VAL A 349 -4.55 -16.74 2.75
N LEU A 350 -4.72 -15.84 3.70
CA LEU A 350 -4.94 -16.15 5.11
C LEU A 350 -6.42 -15.89 5.42
N ALA A 351 -7.09 -16.88 6.00
CA ALA A 351 -8.50 -16.78 6.34
C ALA A 351 -8.74 -17.33 7.75
N PRO A 352 -9.66 -16.77 8.55
CA PRO A 352 -9.89 -17.23 9.91
C PRO A 352 -10.40 -18.68 9.92
N THR A 353 -9.95 -19.49 10.87
CA THR A 353 -10.50 -20.84 11.07
C THR A 353 -11.86 -20.78 11.76
N ASP A 354 -11.96 -19.93 12.77
CA ASP A 354 -13.09 -19.82 13.70
C ASP A 354 -13.47 -18.34 13.93
N GLN A 355 -12.87 -17.69 14.93
CA GLN A 355 -13.12 -16.27 15.24
C GLN A 355 -12.32 -15.36 14.30
N THR A 356 -12.98 -14.30 13.83
CA THR A 356 -12.33 -13.23 13.07
C THR A 356 -11.57 -12.32 14.03
N VAL A 357 -10.24 -12.41 14.04
CA VAL A 357 -9.33 -11.54 14.81
C VAL A 357 -8.49 -10.73 13.82
N PRO A 358 -8.38 -9.38 13.98
CA PRO A 358 -7.53 -8.56 13.13
C PRO A 358 -6.06 -8.97 13.20
N VAL A 359 -5.43 -9.18 12.05
CA VAL A 359 -4.02 -9.54 11.91
C VAL A 359 -3.39 -8.69 10.82
N VAL A 360 -2.09 -8.42 10.92
CA VAL A 360 -1.24 -7.89 9.85
C VAL A 360 -0.20 -8.94 9.47
N ALA A 361 0.20 -8.99 8.21
CA ALA A 361 1.20 -9.95 7.75
C ALA A 361 1.99 -9.43 6.54
N ALA A 362 3.19 -9.97 6.35
CA ALA A 362 3.97 -9.82 5.14
C ALA A 362 4.76 -11.09 4.83
N LEU A 363 5.17 -11.24 3.57
CA LEU A 363 6.11 -12.27 3.14
C LEU A 363 7.48 -11.65 2.89
N GLN A 364 8.53 -12.35 3.32
CA GLN A 364 9.84 -12.26 2.71
C GLN A 364 9.97 -13.37 1.67
N VAL A 365 10.36 -13.03 0.45
CA VAL A 365 10.52 -13.98 -0.66
C VAL A 365 11.96 -13.97 -1.13
N ILE A 366 12.61 -15.14 -1.14
CA ILE A 366 13.97 -15.30 -1.67
C ILE A 366 13.91 -16.02 -3.02
N ARG A 367 14.61 -15.46 -4.01
CA ARG A 367 14.91 -16.11 -5.29
C ARG A 367 16.40 -16.39 -5.41
N GLY A 368 16.76 -17.37 -6.24
CA GLY A 368 18.17 -17.69 -6.52
C GLY A 368 18.82 -18.64 -5.49
N LYS A 369 20.13 -18.86 -5.62
CA LYS A 369 20.88 -19.85 -4.81
C LYS A 369 22.29 -19.36 -4.50
N GLY A 370 22.85 -19.83 -3.38
CA GLY A 370 24.20 -19.44 -2.94
C GLY A 370 24.33 -17.92 -2.82
N ASP A 371 25.38 -17.36 -3.40
CA ASP A 371 25.66 -15.91 -3.37
C ASP A 371 24.83 -15.10 -4.38
N LYS A 372 24.00 -15.78 -5.18
CA LYS A 372 23.09 -15.18 -6.16
C LYS A 372 21.64 -15.12 -5.64
N LYS A 373 21.49 -14.96 -4.34
CA LYS A 373 20.17 -14.78 -3.71
C LYS A 373 19.76 -13.32 -3.78
N GLU A 374 18.48 -13.12 -4.03
CA GLU A 374 17.81 -11.82 -3.96
C GLU A 374 16.55 -11.96 -3.14
N MET A 375 16.16 -10.89 -2.43
CA MET A 375 15.00 -10.84 -1.56
C MET A 375 14.03 -9.75 -2.00
N ALA A 376 12.75 -9.99 -1.78
CA ALA A 376 11.69 -9.01 -1.93
C ALA A 376 10.65 -9.19 -0.83
N PHE A 377 9.86 -8.15 -0.57
CA PHE A 377 8.76 -8.22 0.39
C PHE A 377 7.40 -8.15 -0.29
N ILE A 378 6.42 -8.87 0.26
CA ILE A 378 5.01 -8.81 -0.18
C ILE A 378 4.15 -8.61 1.07
N PRO A 379 3.80 -7.37 1.44
CA PRO A 379 2.86 -7.13 2.52
C PRO A 379 1.45 -7.62 2.16
N ALA A 380 0.65 -7.94 3.17
CA ALA A 380 -0.79 -8.05 2.99
C ALA A 380 -1.36 -6.72 2.48
N THR A 381 -2.22 -6.78 1.48
CA THR A 381 -2.74 -5.59 0.80
C THR A 381 -4.25 -5.60 0.75
N ALA A 382 -4.85 -4.40 0.70
CA ALA A 382 -6.24 -4.22 0.32
C ALA A 382 -6.47 -4.64 -1.14
N ALA A 383 -7.73 -4.92 -1.48
CA ALA A 383 -8.14 -5.14 -2.86
C ALA A 383 -7.92 -3.86 -3.70
N VAL A 384 -7.86 -4.03 -5.02
CA VAL A 384 -7.68 -2.95 -6.03
C VAL A 384 -8.74 -1.84 -5.94
N GLY A 385 -9.88 -2.08 -5.27
CA GLY A 385 -10.94 -1.09 -5.11
C GLY A 385 -11.60 -0.72 -6.44
N THR A 386 -11.68 0.57 -6.74
CA THR A 386 -12.20 1.08 -8.02
C THR A 386 -11.15 0.89 -9.11
N ARG A 387 -9.88 1.15 -8.77
CA ARG A 387 -8.75 1.10 -9.70
C ARG A 387 -7.43 1.11 -8.94
N ALA A 388 -6.43 0.40 -9.46
CA ALA A 388 -5.05 0.50 -9.03
C ALA A 388 -4.14 0.83 -10.21
N THR A 389 -3.00 1.48 -9.94
CA THR A 389 -2.08 1.94 -10.97
C THR A 389 -0.65 1.58 -10.59
N ALA A 390 0.13 1.12 -11.57
CA ALA A 390 1.55 0.83 -11.44
C ALA A 390 2.31 1.60 -12.53
N ALA A 391 3.21 2.51 -12.15
CA ALA A 391 4.03 3.29 -13.08
C ALA A 391 5.42 2.65 -13.24
N ASP A 392 6.15 2.89 -14.34
CA ASP A 392 7.50 2.33 -14.61
C ASP A 392 7.52 0.88 -15.14
N ASN A 393 6.61 0.54 -16.05
CA ASN A 393 6.60 -0.77 -16.69
C ASN A 393 7.39 -0.74 -18.00
N SER A 394 7.94 -1.91 -18.33
CA SER A 394 8.69 -2.18 -19.55
C SER A 394 8.18 -3.48 -20.19
N VAL A 395 8.40 -3.64 -21.50
CA VAL A 395 7.94 -4.83 -22.24
C VAL A 395 8.57 -6.11 -21.70
N LYS A 396 9.79 -6.00 -21.17
CA LYS A 396 10.55 -7.11 -20.58
C LYS A 396 10.88 -6.75 -19.14
N GLY A 397 10.52 -7.61 -18.20
CA GLY A 397 10.83 -7.40 -16.77
C GLY A 397 9.64 -6.95 -15.93
N THR A 398 8.47 -6.69 -16.53
CA THR A 398 7.21 -6.50 -15.80
C THR A 398 6.37 -7.77 -15.83
N THR A 399 5.92 -8.23 -14.67
CA THR A 399 4.89 -9.27 -14.53
C THR A 399 3.76 -8.76 -13.65
N LEU A 400 2.51 -8.82 -14.14
CA LEU A 400 1.32 -8.43 -13.39
C LEU A 400 0.58 -9.68 -12.92
N ALA A 401 0.46 -9.86 -11.61
CA ALA A 401 -0.29 -10.94 -10.98
C ALA A 401 -1.66 -10.43 -10.53
N LEU A 402 -2.74 -11.14 -10.89
CA LEU A 402 -4.10 -10.85 -10.46
C LEU A 402 -4.66 -12.05 -9.68
N THR A 403 -5.20 -11.78 -8.49
CA THR A 403 -5.70 -12.79 -7.55
C THR A 403 -7.18 -12.55 -7.25
N ALA A 404 -8.00 -13.59 -7.41
CA ALA A 404 -9.44 -13.55 -7.11
C ALA A 404 -9.78 -14.64 -6.09
N PRO A 405 -9.54 -14.40 -4.78
CA PRO A 405 -9.52 -15.46 -3.77
C PRO A 405 -10.90 -16.02 -3.41
N SER A 406 -11.95 -15.20 -3.50
CA SER A 406 -13.29 -15.53 -2.99
C SER A 406 -14.36 -15.75 -4.07
N GLY A 407 -14.07 -15.44 -5.33
CA GLY A 407 -15.03 -15.60 -6.42
C GLY A 407 -14.44 -15.24 -7.78
N THR A 408 -15.20 -15.52 -8.83
CA THR A 408 -14.84 -15.12 -10.20
C THR A 408 -14.90 -13.60 -10.33
N ALA A 409 -13.97 -13.01 -11.06
CA ALA A 409 -13.93 -11.57 -11.32
C ALA A 409 -13.55 -11.28 -12.77
N THR A 410 -14.02 -10.15 -13.30
CA THR A 410 -13.60 -9.62 -14.59
C THR A 410 -12.83 -8.33 -14.36
N VAL A 411 -11.65 -8.23 -14.96
CA VAL A 411 -10.72 -7.12 -14.75
C VAL A 411 -10.31 -6.55 -16.09
N LYS A 412 -10.35 -5.23 -16.21
CA LYS A 412 -9.84 -4.48 -17.35
C LYS A 412 -8.45 -3.96 -16.98
N VAL A 413 -7.46 -4.20 -17.83
CA VAL A 413 -6.11 -3.68 -17.65
C VAL A 413 -5.77 -2.79 -18.83
N THR A 414 -5.34 -1.57 -18.56
CA THR A 414 -4.98 -0.57 -19.55
C THR A 414 -3.49 -0.25 -19.43
N ALA A 415 -2.75 -0.42 -20.52
CA ALA A 415 -1.43 0.16 -20.68
C ALA A 415 -1.57 1.59 -21.21
N SER A 416 -0.89 2.56 -20.60
CA SER A 416 -0.88 3.96 -21.03
C SER A 416 -0.13 4.17 -22.35
N ALA A 417 -0.02 5.41 -22.84
CA ALA A 417 1.08 5.72 -23.77
C ALA A 417 2.43 5.53 -23.06
N GLY A 418 3.52 5.33 -23.82
CA GLY A 418 4.86 5.40 -23.25
C GLY A 418 5.26 6.84 -22.92
N SER A 419 6.23 7.02 -22.02
CA SER A 419 6.77 8.33 -21.62
C SER A 419 7.32 9.13 -22.80
N GLU A 420 7.73 8.45 -23.87
CA GLU A 420 8.27 9.06 -25.10
C GLU A 420 7.42 8.79 -26.35
N GLY A 421 6.22 8.24 -26.15
CA GLY A 421 5.24 8.02 -27.21
C GLY A 421 4.70 6.60 -27.30
N GLY A 422 3.87 6.39 -28.31
CA GLY A 422 3.02 5.22 -28.46
C GLY A 422 1.57 5.51 -28.05
N SER A 423 0.70 4.52 -28.21
CA SER A 423 -0.73 4.65 -27.93
C SER A 423 -1.19 3.66 -26.86
N PRO A 424 -2.12 4.07 -25.97
CA PRO A 424 -2.69 3.19 -24.96
C PRO A 424 -3.35 1.94 -25.55
N VAL A 425 -3.30 0.84 -24.80
CA VAL A 425 -3.94 -0.44 -25.17
C VAL A 425 -4.63 -1.03 -23.96
N THR A 426 -5.88 -1.49 -24.13
CA THR A 426 -6.67 -2.10 -23.07
C THR A 426 -6.99 -3.57 -23.40
N LYS A 427 -6.94 -4.42 -22.39
CA LYS A 427 -7.37 -5.82 -22.45
C LYS A 427 -8.25 -6.17 -21.24
N THR A 428 -9.12 -7.15 -21.41
CA THR A 428 -9.99 -7.66 -20.34
C THR A 428 -9.66 -9.10 -20.05
N TYR A 429 -9.65 -9.44 -18.76
CA TYR A 429 -9.31 -10.77 -18.25
C TYR A 429 -10.42 -11.27 -17.34
N THR A 430 -10.66 -12.58 -17.36
CA THR A 430 -11.59 -13.24 -16.43
C THR A 430 -10.78 -14.15 -15.52
N LEU A 431 -10.85 -13.87 -14.22
CA LEU A 431 -10.19 -14.62 -13.17
C LEU A 431 -11.18 -15.63 -12.58
N LYS A 432 -10.74 -16.88 -12.43
CA LYS A 432 -11.53 -17.90 -11.75
C LYS A 432 -11.42 -17.72 -10.25
N SER A 433 -12.47 -18.11 -9.53
CA SER A 433 -12.45 -18.15 -8.06
C SER A 433 -11.29 -18.97 -7.53
N GLY A 434 -10.62 -18.46 -6.50
CA GLY A 434 -9.51 -19.12 -5.82
C GLY A 434 -8.21 -19.17 -6.62
N THR A 435 -8.06 -18.36 -7.68
CA THR A 435 -6.87 -18.40 -8.55
C THR A 435 -6.04 -17.13 -8.49
N THR A 436 -4.75 -17.32 -8.75
CA THR A 436 -3.80 -16.26 -9.11
C THR A 436 -3.34 -16.48 -10.54
N GLN A 437 -3.33 -15.44 -11.35
CA GLN A 437 -2.84 -15.50 -12.73
C GLN A 437 -1.82 -14.39 -12.97
N ASN A 438 -0.63 -14.78 -13.42
CA ASN A 438 0.28 -13.84 -14.08
C ASN A 438 -0.25 -13.62 -15.50
N ILE A 439 -0.79 -12.44 -15.77
CA ILE A 439 -1.44 -12.16 -17.04
C ILE A 439 -0.43 -11.67 -18.09
N ASP A 440 -0.73 -11.93 -19.36
CA ASP A 440 -0.05 -11.29 -20.49
C ASP A 440 -0.47 -9.82 -20.56
N ALA A 441 0.17 -8.98 -19.75
CA ALA A 441 -0.15 -7.56 -19.63
C ALA A 441 -0.14 -6.87 -21.01
N PRO A 442 -1.08 -5.93 -21.28
CA PRO A 442 -1.01 -5.15 -22.51
C PRO A 442 0.29 -4.34 -22.56
N SER A 443 0.82 -4.17 -23.77
CA SER A 443 1.92 -3.25 -24.06
C SER A 443 1.40 -2.15 -24.99
N PRO A 444 1.86 -0.90 -24.84
CA PRO A 444 1.46 0.19 -25.73
C PRO A 444 1.91 -0.08 -27.16
N ALA A 445 1.07 0.30 -28.12
CA ALA A 445 1.42 0.18 -29.54
C ALA A 445 2.49 1.23 -29.89
N GLY A 446 3.63 0.78 -30.43
CA GLY A 446 4.74 1.68 -30.75
C GLY A 446 5.44 2.29 -29.53
N LEU A 447 5.48 1.56 -28.41
CA LEU A 447 6.07 2.00 -27.15
C LEU A 447 7.45 2.63 -27.33
N LYS A 448 7.66 3.78 -26.69
CA LYS A 448 8.97 4.36 -26.40
C LYS A 448 9.02 4.78 -24.92
N GLY A 449 10.16 4.55 -24.28
CA GLY A 449 10.33 4.76 -22.83
C GLY A 449 9.51 3.77 -21.99
N THR A 450 9.15 4.19 -20.78
CA THR A 450 8.39 3.40 -19.81
C THR A 450 6.89 3.69 -19.91
N TYR A 451 6.05 2.78 -19.44
CA TYR A 451 4.59 2.95 -19.46
C TYR A 451 3.95 2.62 -18.11
N ALA A 452 2.69 3.01 -17.91
CA ALA A 452 1.91 2.66 -16.74
C ALA A 452 0.86 1.58 -17.06
N LEU A 453 0.55 0.76 -16.07
CA LEU A 453 -0.53 -0.21 -16.08
C LEU A 453 -1.60 0.24 -15.09
N THR A 454 -2.84 0.25 -15.53
CA THR A 454 -4.01 0.59 -14.71
C THR A 454 -4.96 -0.60 -14.69
N VAL A 455 -5.28 -1.08 -13.49
CA VAL A 455 -6.10 -2.27 -13.23
C VAL A 455 -7.46 -1.81 -12.69
N GLU A 456 -8.54 -2.15 -13.39
CA GLU A 456 -9.92 -1.75 -13.04
C GLU A 456 -10.80 -3.01 -12.92
N PRO A 457 -11.23 -3.41 -11.71
CA PRO A 457 -12.25 -4.43 -11.53
C PRO A 457 -13.56 -3.97 -12.19
N VAL A 458 -14.13 -4.83 -13.04
CA VAL A 458 -15.36 -4.53 -13.79
C VAL A 458 -16.58 -5.16 -13.14
N SER A 459 -16.44 -6.40 -12.65
CA SER A 459 -17.52 -7.15 -12.02
C SER A 459 -16.97 -8.35 -11.26
N GLY A 460 -17.80 -8.89 -10.36
CA GLY A 460 -17.51 -10.12 -9.61
C GLY A 460 -16.90 -9.85 -8.23
N ALA A 461 -16.12 -10.80 -7.74
CA ALA A 461 -15.50 -10.73 -6.42
C ALA A 461 -14.33 -9.72 -6.38
N PRO A 462 -13.92 -9.26 -5.18
CA PRO A 462 -12.74 -8.41 -5.02
C PRO A 462 -11.49 -9.03 -5.64
N VAL A 463 -10.69 -8.20 -6.29
CA VAL A 463 -9.43 -8.57 -6.93
C VAL A 463 -8.27 -7.92 -6.20
N TYR A 464 -7.22 -8.69 -5.98
CA TYR A 464 -5.95 -8.23 -5.45
C TYR A 464 -4.92 -8.31 -6.57
N ALA A 465 -4.01 -7.35 -6.64
CA ALA A 465 -3.02 -7.29 -7.69
C ALA A 465 -1.64 -6.98 -7.13
N SER A 466 -0.62 -7.44 -7.82
CA SER A 466 0.76 -7.04 -7.60
C SER A 466 1.54 -7.04 -8.89
N ARG A 467 2.61 -6.25 -8.91
CA ARG A 467 3.57 -6.20 -9.99
C ARG A 467 4.92 -6.69 -9.49
N THR A 468 5.53 -7.61 -10.23
CA THR A 468 6.95 -7.90 -10.13
C THR A 468 7.71 -7.08 -11.18
N LEU A 469 8.72 -6.34 -10.74
CA LEU A 469 9.76 -5.78 -11.60
C LEU A 469 11.01 -6.65 -11.47
N ALA A 470 11.66 -6.93 -12.59
CA ALA A 470 12.90 -7.69 -12.64
C ALA A 470 13.92 -7.00 -13.53
N ALA A 471 15.13 -6.82 -13.01
CA ALA A 471 16.30 -6.35 -13.74
C ALA A 471 17.23 -7.55 -13.99
N THR A 472 17.68 -7.68 -15.22
CA THR A 472 18.71 -8.69 -15.59
C THR A 472 20.07 -8.05 -15.82
N GLU A 473 20.22 -6.76 -15.53
CA GLU A 473 21.50 -6.07 -15.64
C GLU A 473 22.40 -6.51 -14.48
N GLY A 474 23.65 -6.87 -14.80
CA GLY A 474 24.59 -7.47 -13.84
C GLY A 474 24.66 -9.01 -13.85
N THR A 475 25.31 -9.60 -12.84
CA THR A 475 25.59 -11.05 -12.76
C THR A 475 24.53 -11.87 -12.01
N VAL A 476 23.60 -11.21 -11.33
CA VAL A 476 22.54 -11.78 -10.50
C VAL A 476 21.21 -11.12 -10.90
N PRO A 477 20.20 -11.87 -11.37
CA PRO A 477 18.89 -11.30 -11.67
C PRO A 477 18.21 -10.76 -10.40
N ALA A 478 17.96 -9.46 -10.34
CA ALA A 478 17.32 -8.78 -9.23
C ALA A 478 15.82 -8.57 -9.46
N PHE A 479 15.05 -8.41 -8.38
CA PHE A 479 13.60 -8.21 -8.47
C PHE A 479 13.03 -7.54 -7.21
N THR A 480 11.85 -6.97 -7.39
CA THR A 480 10.99 -6.43 -6.34
C THR A 480 9.53 -6.78 -6.67
N VAL A 481 8.68 -6.89 -5.65
CA VAL A 481 7.25 -7.14 -5.81
C VAL A 481 6.45 -6.07 -5.10
N GLN A 482 5.50 -5.47 -5.79
CA GLN A 482 4.75 -4.32 -5.30
C GLN A 482 3.27 -4.61 -5.38
N THR A 483 2.58 -4.49 -4.25
CA THR A 483 1.13 -4.63 -4.18
C THR A 483 0.44 -3.41 -4.81
N LEU A 484 -0.76 -3.64 -5.35
CA LEU A 484 -1.53 -2.63 -6.07
C LEU A 484 -2.92 -2.48 -5.42
N PRO A 485 -3.01 -1.84 -4.24
CA PRO A 485 -4.29 -1.42 -3.65
C PRO A 485 -4.91 -0.27 -4.47
N ASP A 486 -6.11 0.16 -4.07
CA ASP A 486 -6.80 1.30 -4.68
C ASP A 486 -5.87 2.53 -4.80
N ASP A 487 -5.84 3.15 -5.99
CA ASP A 487 -4.99 4.33 -6.25
C ASP A 487 -5.59 5.64 -5.70
N HIS A 488 -6.73 5.56 -5.03
CA HIS A 488 -7.47 6.69 -4.47
C HIS A 488 -7.81 7.75 -5.53
N GLY A 489 -8.08 7.33 -6.77
CA GLY A 489 -8.51 8.25 -7.82
C GLY A 489 -9.90 8.84 -7.64
N THR A 490 -10.73 8.22 -6.81
CA THR A 490 -12.05 8.73 -6.46
C THR A 490 -12.28 8.68 -4.95
N VAL A 491 -13.10 9.61 -4.47
CA VAL A 491 -13.56 9.66 -3.08
C VAL A 491 -15.09 9.62 -3.05
N SER A 492 -15.62 8.94 -2.03
CA SER A 492 -17.05 8.94 -1.72
C SER A 492 -17.44 10.28 -1.10
N VAL A 493 -18.32 11.03 -1.75
CA VAL A 493 -18.87 12.27 -1.18
C VAL A 493 -20.24 11.97 -0.59
N PRO A 494 -20.42 12.09 0.73
CA PRO A 494 -21.72 11.87 1.36
C PRO A 494 -22.72 12.92 0.88
N GLN A 495 -23.99 12.53 0.79
CA GLN A 495 -25.06 13.50 0.64
C GLN A 495 -25.13 14.36 1.91
N THR A 496 -25.23 15.67 1.73
CA THR A 496 -25.40 16.62 2.82
C THR A 496 -26.77 17.26 2.68
N GLU A 497 -27.54 17.28 3.77
CA GLU A 497 -28.80 17.99 3.85
C GLU A 497 -28.68 19.14 4.85
N GLN A 498 -29.34 20.26 4.55
CA GLN A 498 -29.35 21.41 5.43
C GLN A 498 -30.34 21.16 6.58
N ASP A 499 -29.83 20.82 7.76
CA ASP A 499 -30.65 20.70 8.96
C ASP A 499 -30.68 22.03 9.75
N LEU A 500 -31.74 22.81 9.54
CA LEU A 500 -31.99 24.08 10.25
C LEU A 500 -32.45 23.88 11.69
N SER A 501 -32.78 22.66 12.13
CA SER A 501 -33.21 22.39 13.52
C SER A 501 -32.05 22.49 14.52
N ILE A 502 -30.81 22.36 14.05
CA ILE A 502 -29.58 22.54 14.85
C ILE A 502 -29.43 23.99 15.34
N LEU A 503 -29.99 24.97 14.61
CA LEU A 503 -30.00 26.38 14.99
C LEU A 503 -31.11 26.75 15.98
N GLN A 504 -32.01 25.81 16.31
CA GLN A 504 -33.15 26.03 17.20
C GLN A 504 -32.91 25.50 18.64
N LYS A 505 -31.66 25.17 19.01
CA LYS A 505 -31.29 24.71 20.35
C LYS A 505 -30.82 25.82 21.28
#